data_AF-A0A0E3R4Q6-F1
#
_entry.id   AF-A0A0E3R4Q6-F1
#
_cell.length_a   1.000
_cell.length_b   1.000
_cell.length_c   1.000
_cell.angle_alpha   90.00
_cell.angle_beta   90.00
_cell.angle_gamma   90.00
#
_symmetry.space_group_name_H-M   'P 1'
#
loop_
_entity.id
_entity.type
_entity.pdbx_description
1 polymer ?
#
loop_
_entity_poly.entity_id
_entity_poly.type
_entity_poly.pdbx_seq_one_letter_code
_entity_poly.pdbx_strand_id
1 'polypeptide(L)'
;MKHCKRILIGSLVLTILLIGVVFVASASANDSQKTLSEDEISGTTDSNDAQIPDIGPQIFESLKNDPNVLATKGQIPNYTTQVDKQNWLSKLDNSRVLLDKDTTMKLYLYPKGPVIGYSWDVNGYLEVNFYKGMNVTDSQINEIYNLINKRANEASVQEVPVVFYKNDFFKDEVSGYDSYYRPINGAIKVTGETGSSGTIGVCRENKFWN
;
A
#
# COMPACT_ATOMS: atom_id res chain seq x y z
N MET A 1 54.31 -35.67 -22.07
CA MET A 1 53.46 -34.91 -23.02
C MET A 1 52.33 -34.26 -22.25
N LYS A 2 52.20 -32.92 -22.35
CA LYS A 2 51.12 -32.04 -21.81
C LYS A 2 51.03 -31.98 -20.26
N HIS A 3 50.86 -30.86 -19.56
CA HIS A 3 50.47 -29.51 -19.95
C HIS A 3 50.99 -28.48 -18.92
N CYS A 4 51.22 -27.28 -19.43
CA CYS A 4 51.74 -26.06 -18.81
C CYS A 4 50.77 -25.39 -17.80
N LYS A 5 51.29 -24.71 -16.77
CA LYS A 5 50.96 -23.29 -16.49
C LYS A 5 51.90 -22.64 -15.46
N ARG A 6 52.30 -21.41 -15.82
CA ARG A 6 53.22 -20.46 -15.15
C ARG A 6 52.41 -19.50 -14.26
N ILE A 7 53.02 -18.96 -13.20
CA ILE A 7 52.81 -17.61 -12.63
C ILE A 7 53.99 -17.35 -11.68
N LEU A 8 54.68 -16.21 -11.79
CA LEU A 8 55.18 -15.41 -10.65
C LEU A 8 55.77 -14.08 -11.17
N ILE A 9 55.17 -12.99 -10.67
CA ILE A 9 55.71 -11.71 -10.22
C ILE A 9 56.71 -10.90 -11.08
N GLY A 10 56.30 -9.65 -11.33
CA GLY A 10 57.15 -8.47 -11.32
C GLY A 10 56.29 -7.23 -11.57
N SER A 11 56.60 -6.01 -11.14
CA SER A 11 57.49 -5.47 -10.12
C SER A 11 57.09 -3.99 -10.01
N LEU A 12 56.97 -3.52 -8.77
CA LEU A 12 57.15 -2.16 -8.26
C LEU A 12 57.54 -1.01 -9.24
N VAL A 13 56.93 0.16 -8.98
CA VAL A 13 57.35 1.54 -9.32
C VAL A 13 56.93 2.11 -10.68
N LEU A 14 56.02 3.09 -10.67
CA LEU A 14 56.01 4.16 -11.68
C LEU A 14 55.51 5.49 -11.09
N THR A 15 56.48 6.26 -10.60
CA THR A 15 56.64 7.72 -10.75
C THR A 15 55.43 8.67 -10.60
N ILE A 16 55.51 9.45 -9.53
CA ILE A 16 55.01 10.83 -9.37
C ILE A 16 55.63 11.74 -10.45
N LEU A 17 54.84 12.51 -11.21
CA LEU A 17 55.30 13.80 -11.76
C LEU A 17 54.15 14.72 -12.25
N LEU A 18 53.93 15.79 -11.48
CA LEU A 18 53.60 17.19 -11.85
C LEU A 18 52.75 17.47 -13.10
N ILE A 19 51.54 18.00 -12.90
CA ILE A 19 51.05 19.17 -13.65
C ILE A 19 50.36 20.12 -12.67
N GLY A 20 50.92 21.33 -12.54
CA GLY A 20 50.40 22.40 -11.69
C GLY A 20 49.12 23.01 -12.25
N VAL A 21 48.13 23.20 -11.37
CA VAL A 21 46.91 23.92 -11.72
C VAL A 21 47.16 25.40 -11.51
N VAL A 22 47.11 26.14 -12.61
CA VAL A 22 47.21 27.60 -12.67
C VAL A 22 45.99 28.21 -12.00
N PHE A 23 46.23 29.11 -11.03
CA PHE A 23 45.22 30.02 -10.51
C PHE A 23 44.77 30.96 -11.64
N VAL A 24 43.51 30.87 -12.03
CA VAL A 24 42.79 31.95 -12.71
C VAL A 24 41.59 32.29 -11.83
N ALA A 25 41.70 33.41 -11.10
CA ALA A 25 40.55 34.08 -10.55
C ALA A 25 39.95 34.95 -11.67
N SER A 26 38.66 34.73 -12.00
CA SER A 26 37.70 35.81 -12.28
C SER A 26 36.31 35.28 -12.64
N ALA A 27 35.32 35.86 -11.95
CA ALA A 27 33.94 36.15 -12.35
C ALA A 27 32.90 35.02 -12.46
N SER A 28 32.22 34.79 -11.33
CA SER A 28 30.75 34.84 -11.16
C SER A 28 29.83 34.40 -12.33
N ALA A 29 29.26 33.21 -12.17
CA ALA A 29 27.82 32.97 -12.32
C ALA A 29 27.44 31.79 -11.42
N ASN A 30 26.39 31.95 -10.60
CA ASN A 30 25.93 30.94 -9.64
C ASN A 30 25.59 29.61 -10.32
N ASP A 31 26.29 28.56 -9.92
CA ASP A 31 25.79 27.20 -9.98
C ASP A 31 25.47 26.73 -8.57
N SER A 32 24.25 26.23 -8.37
CA SER A 32 23.96 25.33 -7.27
C SER A 32 22.88 24.37 -7.74
N GLN A 33 23.30 23.42 -8.58
CA GLN A 33 22.63 22.14 -8.69
C GLN A 33 22.72 21.44 -7.31
N LYS A 34 21.72 21.69 -6.45
CA LYS A 34 21.50 20.94 -5.21
C LYS A 34 21.06 19.54 -5.60
N THR A 35 21.97 18.58 -5.58
CA THR A 35 21.64 17.16 -5.52
C THR A 35 20.86 16.93 -4.24
N LEU A 36 19.55 16.73 -4.36
CA LEU A 36 18.65 16.47 -3.25
C LEU A 36 18.86 15.03 -2.76
N SER A 37 19.47 14.90 -1.58
CA SER A 37 19.37 13.71 -0.75
C SER A 37 17.93 13.58 -0.23
N GLU A 38 17.37 12.37 -0.27
CA GLU A 38 15.97 12.03 0.04
C GLU A 38 15.59 12.11 1.54
N ASP A 39 16.43 12.74 2.39
CA ASP A 39 16.29 12.67 3.86
C ASP A 39 15.87 13.98 4.55
N GLU A 40 15.32 14.96 3.82
CA GLU A 40 14.74 16.17 4.46
C GLU A 40 13.32 16.47 3.96
N ILE A 41 12.33 15.74 4.50
CA ILE A 41 10.99 16.30 4.67
C ILE A 41 10.96 16.97 6.05
N SER A 42 11.06 18.30 5.98
CA SER A 42 10.90 19.25 7.07
C SER A 42 9.59 19.03 7.82
N GLY A 43 9.69 19.03 9.15
CA GLY A 43 8.56 18.94 10.05
C GLY A 43 7.54 20.06 9.85
N THR A 44 6.28 19.69 9.97
CA THR A 44 5.24 20.58 10.49
C THR A 44 4.86 20.01 11.84
N THR A 45 5.33 20.65 12.91
CA THR A 45 4.80 20.43 14.26
C THR A 45 3.40 21.03 14.29
N ASP A 46 2.40 20.16 14.16
CA ASP A 46 1.08 20.25 14.79
C ASP A 46 0.56 18.81 14.91
N SER A 47 1.31 18.00 15.65
CA SER A 47 0.96 16.61 15.95
C SER A 47 -0.16 16.58 16.99
N ASN A 48 -1.40 16.70 16.52
CA ASN A 48 -2.38 15.75 17.01
C ASN A 48 -1.99 14.42 16.37
N ASP A 49 -1.07 13.68 17.01
CA ASP A 49 -0.70 12.33 16.59
C ASP A 49 -2.02 11.52 16.53
N ALA A 50 -2.51 11.26 15.33
CA ALA A 50 -3.81 10.63 15.15
C ALA A 50 -3.73 9.25 15.80
N GLN A 51 -4.36 9.11 16.96
CA GLN A 51 -4.26 7.90 17.76
C GLN A 51 -4.94 6.76 17.00
N ILE A 52 -4.17 5.74 16.64
CA ILE A 52 -4.72 4.55 15.98
C ILE A 52 -5.56 3.81 17.04
N PRO A 53 -6.79 3.37 16.73
CA PRO A 53 -7.60 2.59 17.65
C PRO A 53 -6.89 1.32 18.11
N ASP A 54 -7.17 0.86 19.33
CA ASP A 54 -6.63 -0.41 19.79
C ASP A 54 -7.17 -1.57 18.96
N ILE A 55 -6.25 -2.42 18.51
CA ILE A 55 -6.54 -3.55 17.63
C ILE A 55 -6.69 -4.77 18.52
N GLY A 56 -7.84 -5.43 18.48
CA GLY A 56 -8.08 -6.61 19.29
C GLY A 56 -9.32 -7.42 18.89
N PRO A 57 -9.44 -8.66 19.39
CA PRO A 57 -10.54 -9.56 19.04
C PRO A 57 -11.95 -9.00 19.27
N GLN A 58 -12.10 -8.02 20.17
CA GLN A 58 -13.36 -7.33 20.42
C GLN A 58 -13.95 -6.66 19.16
N ILE A 59 -13.12 -6.37 18.15
CA ILE A 59 -13.56 -5.81 16.87
C ILE A 59 -14.44 -6.80 16.11
N PHE A 60 -14.08 -8.10 16.07
CA PHE A 60 -14.97 -9.10 15.46
C PHE A 60 -16.27 -9.28 16.26
N GLU A 61 -16.22 -9.13 17.59
CA GLU A 61 -17.42 -9.19 18.42
C GLU A 61 -18.37 -8.01 18.16
N SER A 62 -17.85 -6.80 17.96
CA SER A 62 -18.68 -5.63 17.65
C SER A 62 -19.33 -5.73 16.26
N LEU A 63 -18.60 -6.28 15.28
CA LEU A 63 -19.07 -6.46 13.91
C LEU A 63 -20.19 -7.49 13.75
N LYS A 64 -20.41 -8.39 14.72
CA LYS A 64 -21.52 -9.37 14.68
C LYS A 64 -22.90 -8.71 14.62
N ASN A 65 -23.01 -7.46 15.08
CA ASN A 65 -24.27 -6.72 15.09
C ASN A 65 -24.48 -5.87 13.83
N ASP A 66 -23.49 -5.78 12.93
CA ASP A 66 -23.62 -5.05 11.68
C ASP A 66 -24.40 -5.90 10.65
N PRO A 67 -25.58 -5.44 10.18
CA PRO A 67 -26.39 -6.20 9.23
C PRO A 67 -25.73 -6.37 7.85
N ASN A 68 -24.68 -5.60 7.54
CA ASN A 68 -23.96 -5.70 6.27
C ASN A 68 -22.81 -6.71 6.33
N VAL A 69 -22.39 -7.15 7.51
CA VAL A 69 -21.34 -8.17 7.67
C VAL A 69 -21.91 -9.54 7.32
N LEU A 70 -21.29 -10.21 6.36
CA LEU A 70 -21.59 -11.59 5.98
C LEU A 70 -20.80 -12.60 6.79
N ALA A 71 -19.51 -12.34 6.96
CA ALA A 71 -18.60 -13.27 7.62
C ALA A 71 -17.34 -12.55 8.09
N THR A 72 -16.79 -13.03 9.19
CA THR A 72 -15.43 -12.74 9.65
C THR A 72 -14.58 -14.00 9.54
N LYS A 73 -13.34 -13.87 9.09
CA LYS A 73 -12.38 -14.98 8.96
C LYS A 73 -11.01 -14.56 9.51
N GLY A 74 -10.18 -15.54 9.87
CA GLY A 74 -8.86 -15.29 10.47
C GLY A 74 -8.94 -14.88 11.93
N GLN A 75 -7.87 -14.27 12.44
CA GLN A 75 -7.73 -13.85 13.83
C GLN A 75 -7.21 -12.42 13.91
N ILE A 76 -7.92 -11.55 14.64
CA ILE A 76 -7.43 -10.20 14.93
C ILE A 76 -6.38 -10.30 16.06
N PRO A 77 -5.16 -9.76 15.86
CA PRO A 77 -4.16 -9.72 16.92
C PRO A 77 -4.53 -8.71 18.01
N ASN A 78 -3.88 -8.78 19.16
CA ASN A 78 -4.10 -7.84 20.25
C ASN A 78 -2.93 -6.86 20.38
N TYR A 79 -3.11 -5.63 19.92
CA TYR A 79 -2.09 -4.56 19.92
C TYR A 79 -2.67 -3.25 20.47
N THR A 80 -2.05 -2.74 21.53
CA THR A 80 -2.44 -1.49 22.22
C THR A 80 -1.40 -0.38 22.08
N THR A 81 -0.13 -0.73 21.83
CA THR A 81 0.93 0.27 21.64
C THR A 81 0.86 0.87 20.23
N GLN A 82 1.17 2.16 20.10
CA GLN A 82 1.14 2.85 18.80
C GLN A 82 2.09 2.20 17.79
N VAL A 83 3.28 1.79 18.23
CA VAL A 83 4.28 1.13 17.38
C VAL A 83 3.78 -0.22 16.87
N ASP A 84 3.18 -1.05 17.73
CA ASP A 84 2.67 -2.35 17.30
C ASP A 84 1.50 -2.19 16.32
N LYS A 85 0.61 -1.23 16.57
CA LYS A 85 -0.51 -0.89 15.68
C LYS A 85 -0.01 -0.46 14.30
N GLN A 86 0.96 0.45 14.23
CA GLN A 86 1.54 0.90 12.96
C GLN A 86 2.23 -0.24 12.21
N ASN A 87 3.02 -1.05 12.92
CA ASN A 87 3.70 -2.20 12.34
C ASN A 87 2.69 -3.22 11.79
N TRP A 88 1.58 -3.45 12.50
CA TRP A 88 0.51 -4.33 12.03
C TRP A 88 -0.17 -3.81 10.78
N LEU A 89 -0.60 -2.55 10.77
CA LEU A 89 -1.22 -1.93 9.59
C LEU A 89 -0.29 -1.93 8.37
N SER A 90 1.02 -1.71 8.57
CA SER A 90 2.02 -1.82 7.51
C SER A 90 2.12 -3.24 6.94
N LYS A 91 2.09 -4.27 7.80
CA LYS A 91 2.04 -5.67 7.33
C LYS A 91 0.76 -5.98 6.56
N LEU A 92 -0.39 -5.49 7.02
CA LEU A 92 -1.65 -5.64 6.30
C LEU A 92 -1.64 -4.95 4.94
N ASP A 93 -1.12 -3.73 4.84
CA ASP A 93 -1.01 -3.05 3.55
C ASP A 93 -0.05 -3.78 2.59
N ASN A 94 1.08 -4.28 3.09
CA ASN A 94 1.97 -5.12 2.31
C ASN A 94 1.28 -6.39 1.78
N SER A 95 0.45 -7.04 2.60
CA SER A 95 -0.35 -8.19 2.15
C SER A 95 -1.35 -7.82 1.04
N ARG A 96 -1.98 -6.64 1.14
CA ARG A 96 -2.88 -6.10 0.11
C ARG A 96 -2.12 -5.82 -1.19
N VAL A 97 -0.92 -5.26 -1.11
CA VAL A 97 -0.05 -5.01 -2.28
C VAL A 97 0.35 -6.31 -2.98
N LEU A 98 0.60 -7.39 -2.22
CA LEU A 98 0.83 -8.72 -2.82
C LEU A 98 -0.43 -9.28 -3.47
N LEU A 99 -1.59 -9.11 -2.83
CA LEU A 99 -2.89 -9.52 -3.37
C LEU A 99 -3.23 -8.79 -4.68
N ASP A 100 -2.93 -7.48 -4.79
CA ASP A 100 -3.14 -6.68 -6.00
C ASP A 100 -2.37 -7.23 -7.23
N LYS A 101 -1.21 -7.85 -6.97
CA LYS A 101 -0.37 -8.46 -8.01
C LYS A 101 -0.88 -9.85 -8.41
N ASP A 102 -1.78 -10.46 -7.64
CA ASP A 102 -2.33 -11.77 -7.93
C ASP A 102 -3.36 -11.70 -9.07
N THR A 103 -3.08 -12.41 -10.16
CA THR A 103 -3.97 -12.46 -11.33
C THR A 103 -5.25 -13.25 -11.07
N THR A 104 -5.26 -14.18 -10.13
CA THR A 104 -6.45 -14.95 -9.72
C THR A 104 -7.43 -14.10 -8.94
N MET A 105 -6.96 -13.15 -8.12
CA MET A 105 -7.84 -12.21 -7.40
C MET A 105 -8.67 -11.37 -8.38
N LYS A 106 -8.10 -11.02 -9.53
CA LYS A 106 -8.79 -10.28 -10.60
C LYS A 106 -10.01 -10.99 -11.18
N LEU A 107 -10.12 -12.32 -11.02
CA LEU A 107 -11.29 -13.08 -11.46
C LEU A 107 -12.51 -12.85 -10.55
N TYR A 108 -12.28 -12.53 -9.27
CA TYR A 108 -13.34 -12.25 -8.31
C TYR A 108 -13.79 -10.78 -8.34
N LEU A 109 -13.04 -9.89 -8.99
CA LEU A 109 -13.34 -8.47 -9.08
C LEU A 109 -14.38 -8.12 -10.15
N TYR A 110 -15.22 -7.13 -9.85
CA TYR A 110 -16.17 -6.55 -10.79
C TYR A 110 -15.47 -5.98 -12.05
N PRO A 111 -16.00 -6.24 -13.27
CA PRO A 111 -17.30 -6.85 -13.57
C PRO A 111 -17.31 -8.37 -13.72
N LYS A 112 -16.15 -9.04 -13.60
CA LYS A 112 -16.05 -10.48 -13.85
C LYS A 112 -16.53 -11.32 -12.66
N GLY A 113 -16.36 -10.81 -11.44
CA GLY A 113 -16.75 -11.47 -10.22
C GLY A 113 -17.51 -10.57 -9.24
N PRO A 114 -17.88 -11.13 -8.07
CA PRO A 114 -18.83 -10.51 -7.16
C PRO A 114 -18.25 -9.40 -6.26
N VAL A 115 -16.92 -9.29 -6.17
CA VAL A 115 -16.22 -8.33 -5.29
C VAL A 115 -16.14 -6.97 -5.99
N ILE A 116 -16.74 -5.95 -5.37
CA ILE A 116 -16.71 -4.56 -5.87
C ILE A 116 -15.47 -3.79 -5.37
N GLY A 117 -14.84 -4.25 -4.29
CA GLY A 117 -13.57 -3.70 -3.80
C GLY A 117 -13.05 -4.40 -2.56
N TYR A 118 -11.78 -4.23 -2.27
CA TYR A 118 -11.15 -4.67 -1.02
C TYR A 118 -10.10 -3.66 -0.57
N SER A 119 -9.89 -3.53 0.75
CA SER A 119 -8.90 -2.62 1.36
C SER A 119 -8.56 -3.13 2.76
N TRP A 120 -7.57 -2.54 3.44
CA TRP A 120 -7.44 -2.68 4.88
C TRP A 120 -8.20 -1.57 5.60
N ASP A 121 -8.67 -1.88 6.81
CA ASP A 121 -9.31 -0.96 7.74
C ASP A 121 -8.36 -0.59 8.88
N VAL A 122 -8.51 0.61 9.44
CA VAL A 122 -7.66 1.11 10.53
C VAL A 122 -7.79 0.28 11.82
N ASN A 123 -8.89 -0.45 11.97
CA ASN A 123 -9.09 -1.43 13.04
C ASN A 123 -8.33 -2.74 12.80
N GLY A 124 -7.49 -2.83 11.77
CA GLY A 124 -6.52 -3.91 11.63
C GLY A 124 -7.06 -5.19 11.02
N TYR A 125 -7.99 -5.09 10.06
CA TYR A 125 -8.47 -6.21 9.25
C TYR A 125 -8.54 -5.81 7.77
N LEU A 126 -8.60 -6.81 6.88
CA LEU A 126 -8.87 -6.60 5.46
C LEU A 126 -10.38 -6.66 5.19
N GLU A 127 -10.93 -5.67 4.51
CA GLU A 127 -12.32 -5.63 4.08
C GLU A 127 -12.46 -6.19 2.66
N VAL A 128 -13.49 -6.99 2.44
CA VAL A 128 -13.90 -7.44 1.10
C VAL A 128 -15.37 -7.09 0.91
N ASN A 129 -15.65 -6.27 -0.09
CA ASN A 129 -16.98 -5.75 -0.36
C ASN A 129 -17.60 -6.50 -1.53
N PHE A 130 -18.71 -7.20 -1.26
CA PHE A 130 -19.56 -7.77 -2.30
C PHE A 130 -20.69 -6.82 -2.65
N TYR A 131 -21.12 -6.84 -3.91
CA TYR A 131 -22.31 -6.10 -4.31
C TYR A 131 -23.55 -6.64 -3.60
N LYS A 132 -24.34 -5.76 -2.97
CA LYS A 132 -25.53 -6.12 -2.17
C LYS A 132 -26.57 -6.94 -2.95
N GLY A 133 -26.66 -6.75 -4.26
CA GLY A 133 -27.61 -7.45 -5.13
C GLY A 133 -27.18 -8.86 -5.52
N MET A 134 -25.95 -9.28 -5.19
CA MET A 134 -25.47 -10.63 -5.49
C MET A 134 -25.71 -11.60 -4.33
N ASN A 135 -26.08 -12.82 -4.69
CA ASN A 135 -26.07 -13.94 -3.76
C ASN A 135 -24.64 -14.50 -3.69
N VAL A 136 -24.04 -14.46 -2.50
CA VAL A 136 -22.68 -14.94 -2.25
C VAL A 136 -22.79 -16.13 -1.31
N THR A 137 -22.19 -17.24 -1.70
CA THR A 137 -22.21 -18.49 -0.92
C THR A 137 -21.00 -18.58 0.02
N ASP A 138 -21.13 -19.38 1.08
CA ASP A 138 -20.01 -19.66 2.00
C ASP A 138 -18.79 -20.25 1.29
N SER A 139 -19.00 -21.06 0.24
CA SER A 139 -17.90 -21.60 -0.58
C SER A 139 -17.10 -20.49 -1.24
N GLN A 140 -17.78 -19.51 -1.86
CA GLN A 140 -17.11 -18.37 -2.49
C GLN A 140 -16.35 -17.51 -1.48
N ILE A 141 -16.93 -17.29 -0.29
CA ILE A 141 -16.25 -16.58 0.81
C ILE A 141 -14.97 -17.34 1.22
N ASN A 142 -15.06 -18.66 1.39
CA ASN A 142 -13.91 -19.48 1.77
C ASN A 142 -12.82 -19.53 0.68
N GLU A 143 -13.20 -19.60 -0.59
CA GLU A 143 -12.27 -19.56 -1.72
C GLU A 143 -11.49 -18.23 -1.77
N ILE A 144 -12.20 -17.11 -1.63
CA ILE A 144 -11.60 -15.77 -1.60
C ILE A 144 -10.71 -15.62 -0.35
N TYR A 145 -11.18 -16.05 0.82
CA TYR A 145 -10.38 -16.03 2.04
C TYR A 145 -9.09 -16.83 1.90
N ASN A 146 -9.14 -18.04 1.36
CA ASN A 146 -7.96 -18.88 1.18
C ASN A 146 -6.92 -18.24 0.26
N LEU A 147 -7.39 -17.58 -0.81
CA LEU A 147 -6.53 -16.81 -1.69
C LEU A 147 -5.86 -15.63 -0.96
N ILE A 148 -6.63 -14.85 -0.22
CA ILE A 148 -6.14 -13.72 0.57
C ILE A 148 -5.12 -14.18 1.61
N ASN A 149 -5.47 -15.20 2.40
CA ASN A 149 -4.62 -15.75 3.46
C ASN A 149 -3.31 -16.30 2.90
N LYS A 150 -3.35 -16.95 1.73
CA LYS A 150 -2.12 -17.39 1.04
C LYS A 150 -1.17 -16.22 0.76
N ARG A 151 -1.68 -15.09 0.26
CA ARG A 151 -0.87 -13.90 -0.03
C ARG A 151 -0.44 -13.14 1.22
N ALA A 152 -1.28 -13.12 2.23
CA ALA A 152 -0.93 -12.54 3.52
C ALA A 152 0.19 -13.33 4.22
N ASN A 153 0.21 -14.66 4.11
CA ASN A 153 1.30 -15.49 4.61
C ASN A 153 2.65 -15.13 3.97
N GLU A 154 2.68 -14.76 2.68
CA GLU A 154 3.90 -14.29 2.01
C GLU A 154 4.41 -12.95 2.61
N ALA A 155 3.51 -12.15 3.18
CA ALA A 155 3.81 -10.94 3.96
C ALA A 155 3.98 -11.20 5.47
N SER A 156 4.14 -12.47 5.89
CA SER A 156 4.26 -12.87 7.31
C SER A 156 3.05 -12.54 8.17
N VAL A 157 1.86 -12.49 7.57
CA VAL A 157 0.57 -12.35 8.26
C VAL A 157 -0.18 -13.67 8.18
N GLN A 158 -0.13 -14.44 9.27
CA GLN A 158 -0.83 -15.72 9.39
C GLN A 158 -2.26 -15.49 9.90
N GLU A 159 -3.20 -16.30 9.39
CA GLU A 159 -4.63 -16.19 9.74
C GLU A 159 -5.15 -14.76 9.60
N VAL A 160 -4.84 -14.12 8.47
CA VAL A 160 -5.15 -12.70 8.25
C VAL A 160 -6.62 -12.41 8.56
N PRO A 161 -6.92 -11.42 9.41
CA PRO A 161 -8.30 -11.07 9.72
C PRO A 161 -8.95 -10.43 8.49
N VAL A 162 -10.07 -11.02 8.05
CA VAL A 162 -10.85 -10.53 6.91
C VAL A 162 -12.31 -10.40 7.30
N VAL A 163 -12.92 -9.28 6.92
CA VAL A 163 -14.36 -9.04 7.07
C VAL A 163 -14.99 -8.92 5.70
N PHE A 164 -16.04 -9.70 5.47
CA PHE A 164 -16.79 -9.72 4.23
C PHE A 164 -18.09 -8.95 4.40
N TYR A 165 -18.30 -7.92 3.58
CA TYR A 165 -19.47 -7.05 3.63
C TYR A 165 -20.36 -7.20 2.39
N LYS A 166 -21.65 -6.91 2.53
CA LYS A 166 -22.54 -6.54 1.42
C LYS A 166 -22.70 -5.03 1.38
N ASN A 167 -22.25 -4.42 0.29
CA ASN A 167 -22.36 -2.98 0.08
C ASN A 167 -22.94 -2.67 -1.31
N ASP A 168 -23.55 -1.51 -1.46
CA ASP A 168 -23.91 -1.00 -2.78
C ASP A 168 -22.68 -0.37 -3.45
N PHE A 169 -22.73 -0.14 -4.76
CA PHE A 169 -21.85 0.88 -5.32
C PHE A 169 -22.16 2.20 -4.61
N PHE A 170 -21.13 2.98 -4.30
CA PHE A 170 -21.34 4.35 -3.86
C PHE A 170 -22.22 5.05 -4.89
N LYS A 171 -23.44 5.43 -4.48
CA LYS A 171 -24.30 6.26 -5.30
C LYS A 171 -23.81 7.68 -5.10
N ASP A 172 -23.10 8.19 -6.10
CA ASP A 172 -22.79 9.61 -6.13
C ASP A 172 -24.12 10.37 -6.18
N GLU A 173 -24.56 10.96 -5.07
CA GLU A 173 -25.50 12.09 -5.09
C GLU A 173 -24.79 13.39 -5.52
N VAL A 174 -23.73 13.28 -6.32
CA VAL A 174 -23.02 14.43 -6.88
C VAL A 174 -23.25 14.42 -8.39
N SER A 175 -24.20 15.22 -8.84
CA SER A 175 -24.39 15.50 -10.27
C SER A 175 -23.10 16.11 -10.83
N GLY A 176 -22.36 15.37 -11.66
CA GLY A 176 -21.18 15.89 -12.34
C GLY A 176 -20.00 14.93 -12.50
N TYR A 177 -20.01 13.76 -11.87
CA TYR A 177 -19.01 12.73 -12.15
C TYR A 177 -19.40 11.94 -13.40
N ASP A 178 -18.59 12.05 -14.45
CA ASP A 178 -18.69 11.14 -15.58
C ASP A 178 -18.24 9.73 -15.17
N SER A 179 -18.73 8.73 -15.88
CA SER A 179 -18.53 7.30 -15.59
C SER A 179 -17.08 6.81 -15.73
N TYR A 180 -16.09 7.71 -15.81
CA TYR A 180 -14.69 7.37 -16.00
C TYR A 180 -13.96 7.03 -14.68
N TYR A 181 -14.45 7.52 -13.54
CA TYR A 181 -13.82 7.30 -12.24
C TYR A 181 -14.63 6.32 -11.39
N ARG A 182 -14.04 5.17 -11.05
CA ARG A 182 -14.62 4.25 -10.06
C ARG A 182 -14.58 4.90 -8.67
N PRO A 183 -15.59 4.71 -7.82
CA PRO A 183 -15.54 5.22 -6.45
C PRO A 183 -14.48 4.46 -5.64
N ILE A 184 -13.62 5.21 -4.96
CA ILE A 184 -12.35 4.76 -4.37
C ILE A 184 -12.54 4.60 -2.85
N ASN A 185 -12.16 3.45 -2.29
CA ASN A 185 -11.94 3.31 -0.85
C ASN A 185 -10.57 3.93 -0.53
N GLY A 186 -10.55 5.05 0.19
CA GLY A 186 -9.32 5.72 0.64
C GLY A 186 -9.08 7.11 0.05
N ALA A 187 -10.10 7.98 0.07
CA ALA A 187 -9.91 9.37 -0.34
C ALA A 187 -9.29 10.21 0.78
N ILE A 188 -8.27 11.01 0.45
CA ILE A 188 -7.74 12.03 1.36
C ILE A 188 -8.63 13.27 1.21
N LYS A 189 -9.32 13.68 2.28
CA LYS A 189 -10.05 14.95 2.32
C LYS A 189 -9.04 16.08 2.46
N VAL A 190 -8.92 16.89 1.42
CA VAL A 190 -8.12 18.12 1.42
C VAL A 190 -9.05 19.29 1.69
N THR A 191 -8.76 20.10 2.69
CA THR A 191 -9.50 21.34 2.97
C THR A 191 -8.58 22.52 2.69
N GLY A 192 -8.96 23.37 1.76
CA GLY A 192 -8.25 24.63 1.47
C GLY A 192 -8.48 25.66 2.57
N GLU A 193 -7.61 26.66 2.63
CA GLU A 193 -7.63 27.73 3.65
C GLU A 193 -8.95 28.53 3.67
N THR A 194 -9.71 28.53 2.58
CA THR A 194 -11.02 29.17 2.45
C THR A 194 -12.19 28.29 2.91
N GLY A 195 -11.92 27.08 3.42
CA GLY A 195 -12.93 26.11 3.85
C GLY A 195 -13.47 25.20 2.73
N SER A 196 -13.01 25.37 1.49
CA SER A 196 -13.36 24.48 0.38
C SER A 196 -12.75 23.09 0.59
N SER A 197 -13.57 22.04 0.60
CA SER A 197 -13.08 20.66 0.68
C SER A 197 -13.15 19.95 -0.66
N GLY A 198 -12.06 19.27 -1.04
CA GLY A 198 -12.00 18.34 -2.16
C GLY A 198 -11.39 17.02 -1.72
N THR A 199 -11.61 15.95 -2.48
CA THR A 199 -11.04 14.63 -2.21
C THR A 199 -10.03 14.30 -3.30
N ILE A 200 -8.78 14.02 -2.90
CA ILE A 200 -7.78 13.48 -3.82
C ILE A 200 -7.90 11.96 -3.78
N GLY A 201 -8.37 11.41 -4.90
CA GLY A 201 -8.30 9.99 -5.18
C GLY A 201 -6.92 9.62 -5.73
N VAL A 202 -6.24 8.65 -5.13
CA VAL A 202 -5.04 8.07 -5.76
C VAL A 202 -5.49 7.09 -6.84
N CYS A 203 -5.55 7.55 -8.09
CA CYS A 203 -5.69 6.66 -9.24
C CYS A 203 -4.29 6.21 -9.69
N ARG A 204 -4.01 4.90 -9.64
CA ARG A 204 -2.85 4.35 -10.34
C ARG A 204 -3.21 4.24 -11.82
N GLU A 205 -2.44 4.91 -12.68
CA GLU A 205 -2.64 4.88 -14.13
C GLU A 205 -2.51 3.44 -14.67
N ASN A 206 -3.61 2.87 -15.17
CA ASN A 206 -3.59 1.60 -15.89
C ASN A 206 -3.21 1.88 -17.35
N LYS A 207 -1.93 1.69 -17.69
CA LYS A 207 -1.46 1.64 -19.09
C LYS A 207 -1.82 0.32 -19.77
N PHE A 208 -3.10 -0.07 -19.75
CA PHE A 208 -3.60 -1.25 -20.45
C PHE A 208 -4.82 -0.90 -21.30
N TRP A 209 -4.59 -0.04 -22.29
CA TRP A 209 -5.40 0.01 -23.50
C TRP A 209 -4.44 -0.07 -24.69
N ASN A 210 -4.39 -1.26 -25.30
CA ASN A 210 -4.26 -1.53 -26.73
C ASN A 210 -4.67 -2.99 -26.96
#